data_AF-A0AAV4DEM9-F1
#
_entry.id   AF-A0AAV4DEM9-F1
#
_cell.length_a   1.000
_cell.length_b   1.000
_cell.length_c   1.000
_cell.angle_alpha   90.00
_cell.angle_beta   90.00
_cell.angle_gamma   90.00
#
_symmetry.space_group_name_H-M   'P 1'
#
loop_
_entity.id
_entity.type
_entity.pdbx_description
1 polymer ?
#
loop_
_entity_poly.entity_id
_entity_poly.type
_entity_poly.pdbx_seq_one_letter_code
_entity_poly.pdbx_strand_id
1 'polypeptide(L)'
;MASRSENKLLKEKLKRRDTKCGNLVQQLKEQKLLSSEAADLLHMNFSEETLSLINNELQASASTTSKTHRYSEAVKEFSVTVHFYSPKAYDYLRGILHLPHPSLIRQWAASMDCEPGFLKDVLNKLGQELTDNTDMRDVCVMFDAMSIKKECVYDGKTGSFAGGVNFAKYMDSKSEMATEALFFMVVGVKGRWKMPFGYFLRKAGGEMQGQLVKDAVCLLSEKGFNVIAVTCDGSYANQKIATLLGCSLDVNSLKSSFPHPDDPCKEVFFLFDACHLLKNVRNCIGDLKILKQRPTN
;
A
#
# COMPACT_ATOMS: atom_id res chain seq x y z
N MET A 1 68.77 41.18 -28.63
CA MET A 1 67.47 41.55 -29.25
C MET A 1 66.49 40.36 -29.39
N ALA A 2 66.96 39.10 -29.52
CA ALA A 2 66.09 37.92 -29.68
C ALA A 2 65.11 37.63 -28.51
N SER A 3 65.52 37.88 -27.26
CA SER A 3 64.69 37.60 -26.06
C SER A 3 63.40 38.44 -25.96
N ARG A 4 63.37 39.65 -26.54
CA ARG A 4 62.15 40.51 -26.52
C ARG A 4 61.11 40.08 -27.56
N SER A 5 61.54 39.62 -28.75
CA SER A 5 60.61 39.11 -29.76
C SER A 5 60.01 37.77 -29.35
N GLU A 6 60.80 36.92 -28.70
CA GLU A 6 60.36 35.61 -28.20
C GLU A 6 59.35 35.75 -27.06
N ASN A 7 59.59 36.67 -26.11
CA ASN A 7 58.62 37.02 -25.06
C ASN A 7 57.30 37.58 -25.63
N LYS A 8 57.37 38.38 -26.70
CA LYS A 8 56.18 38.92 -27.37
C LYS A 8 55.37 37.80 -28.03
N LEU A 9 56.05 36.87 -28.70
CA LEU A 9 55.43 35.71 -29.34
C LEU A 9 54.78 34.76 -28.31
N LEU A 10 55.43 34.55 -27.16
CA LEU A 10 54.90 33.76 -26.05
C LEU A 10 53.63 34.38 -25.45
N LYS A 11 53.62 35.71 -25.25
CA LYS A 11 52.43 36.44 -24.77
C LYS A 11 51.27 36.36 -25.76
N GLU A 12 51.54 36.43 -27.06
CA GLU A 12 50.51 36.26 -28.09
C GLU A 12 49.97 34.82 -28.14
N LYS A 13 50.83 33.80 -27.97
CA LYS A 13 50.40 32.39 -27.88
C LYS A 13 49.54 32.14 -26.64
N LEU A 14 49.92 32.70 -25.48
CA LEU A 14 49.12 32.62 -24.24
C LEU A 14 47.76 33.27 -24.43
N LYS A 15 47.71 34.49 -24.99
CA LYS A 15 46.46 35.19 -25.26
C LYS A 15 45.54 34.39 -26.18
N ARG A 16 46.07 33.80 -27.26
CA ARG A 16 45.31 32.93 -28.18
C ARG A 16 44.77 31.67 -27.50
N ARG A 17 45.56 31.05 -26.63
CA ARG A 17 45.15 29.88 -25.85
C ARG A 17 44.02 30.25 -24.89
N ASP A 18 44.15 31.36 -24.17
CA ASP A 18 43.17 31.79 -23.18
C ASP A 18 41.84 32.18 -23.84
N THR A 19 41.87 32.82 -25.02
CA THR A 19 40.66 33.05 -25.83
C THR A 19 40.03 31.75 -26.33
N LYS A 20 40.85 30.77 -26.74
CA LYS A 20 40.35 29.46 -27.19
C LYS A 20 39.71 28.66 -26.05
N CYS A 21 40.29 28.68 -24.85
CA CYS A 21 39.70 28.08 -23.65
C CYS A 21 38.40 28.78 -23.25
N GLY A 22 38.35 30.12 -23.29
CA GLY A 22 37.12 30.88 -23.04
C GLY A 22 35.99 30.49 -23.99
N ASN A 23 36.29 30.38 -25.29
CA ASN A 23 35.31 29.95 -26.30
C ASN A 23 34.87 28.49 -26.13
N LEU A 24 35.77 27.58 -25.71
CA LEU A 24 35.41 26.19 -25.43
C LEU A 24 34.47 26.09 -24.22
N VAL A 25 34.74 26.86 -23.17
CA VAL A 25 33.87 26.96 -21.98
C VAL A 25 32.52 27.57 -22.32
N GLN A 26 32.49 28.57 -23.22
CA GLN A 26 31.25 29.16 -23.72
C GLN A 26 30.43 28.14 -24.52
N GLN A 27 31.07 27.38 -25.42
CA GLN A 27 30.42 26.32 -26.19
C GLN A 27 29.91 25.17 -25.32
N LEU A 28 30.64 24.78 -24.28
CA LEU A 28 30.21 23.76 -23.31
C LEU A 28 29.00 24.24 -22.49
N LYS A 29 28.96 25.53 -22.13
CA LYS A 29 27.79 26.17 -21.49
C LYS A 29 26.59 26.23 -22.43
N GLU A 30 26.80 26.55 -23.70
CA GLU A 30 25.74 26.65 -24.71
C GLU A 30 25.15 25.28 -25.11
N GLN A 31 25.95 24.22 -25.08
CA GLN A 31 25.53 22.85 -25.43
C GLN A 31 24.86 22.07 -24.28
N LYS A 32 24.66 22.66 -23.10
CA LYS A 32 24.08 22.00 -21.90
C LYS A 32 24.77 20.68 -21.52
N LEU A 33 26.05 20.53 -21.88
CA LEU A 33 26.83 19.37 -21.49
C LEU A 33 27.38 19.64 -20.08
N LEU A 34 26.67 19.14 -19.07
CA LEU A 34 27.34 18.67 -17.85
C LEU A 34 28.59 17.91 -18.33
N SER A 35 29.78 18.27 -17.84
CA SER A 35 30.96 17.51 -18.22
C SER A 35 30.70 16.03 -17.89
N SER A 36 31.23 15.08 -18.67
CA SER A 36 31.00 13.65 -18.38
C SER A 36 31.38 13.34 -16.92
N GLU A 37 32.41 14.01 -16.40
CA GLU A 37 32.82 13.91 -14.99
C GLU A 37 31.76 14.41 -14.01
N ALA A 38 31.01 15.47 -14.34
CA ALA A 38 29.94 15.98 -13.48
C ALA A 38 28.72 15.06 -13.48
N ALA A 39 28.38 14.47 -14.64
CA ALA A 39 27.32 13.46 -14.72
C ALA A 39 27.72 12.18 -13.94
N ASP A 40 28.96 11.72 -14.09
CA ASP A 40 29.51 10.58 -13.36
C ASP A 40 29.52 10.84 -11.85
N LEU A 41 29.89 12.05 -11.40
CA LEU A 41 29.81 12.45 -9.99
C LEU A 41 28.37 12.45 -9.47
N LEU A 42 27.39 12.86 -10.27
CA LEU A 42 25.98 12.79 -9.88
C LEU A 42 25.52 11.33 -9.75
N HIS A 43 25.90 10.47 -10.70
CA HIS A 43 25.61 9.03 -10.66
C HIS A 43 26.28 8.31 -9.48
N MET A 44 27.47 8.74 -9.07
CA MET A 44 28.18 8.17 -7.92
C MET A 44 27.64 8.63 -6.56
N ASN A 45 27.02 9.81 -6.47
CA ASN A 45 26.63 10.42 -5.19
C ASN A 45 25.11 10.43 -4.94
N PHE A 46 24.28 10.24 -5.96
CA PHE A 46 22.83 10.28 -5.83
C PHE A 46 22.20 8.96 -6.27
N SER A 47 21.09 8.60 -5.60
CA SER A 47 20.29 7.44 -5.98
C SER A 47 19.61 7.66 -7.34
N GLU A 48 19.25 6.58 -8.03
CA GLU A 48 18.59 6.66 -9.34
C GLU A 48 17.28 7.48 -9.27
N GLU A 49 16.54 7.40 -8.17
CA GLU A 49 15.31 8.15 -7.95
C GLU A 49 15.60 9.65 -7.87
N THR A 50 16.65 10.04 -7.16
CA THR A 50 17.05 11.45 -7.02
C THR A 50 17.51 12.02 -8.36
N LEU A 51 18.25 11.22 -9.14
CA LEU A 51 18.65 11.58 -10.49
C LEU A 51 17.46 11.71 -11.43
N SER A 52 16.44 10.87 -11.27
CA SER A 52 15.21 10.97 -12.05
C SER A 52 14.47 12.29 -11.81
N LEU A 53 14.47 12.78 -10.56
CA LEU A 53 13.90 14.07 -10.20
C LEU A 53 14.72 15.23 -10.78
N ILE A 54 16.06 15.16 -10.68
CA ILE A 54 16.95 16.19 -11.27
C ILE A 54 16.75 16.25 -12.80
N ASN A 55 16.72 15.09 -13.46
CA ASN A 55 16.49 15.01 -14.91
C ASN A 55 15.11 15.58 -15.30
N ASN A 56 14.09 15.37 -14.47
CA ASN A 56 12.78 15.97 -14.67
C ASN A 56 12.83 17.50 -14.63
N GLU A 57 13.57 18.10 -13.69
CA GLU A 57 13.77 19.55 -13.62
C GLU A 57 14.53 20.09 -14.84
N LEU A 58 15.57 19.37 -15.30
CA LEU A 58 16.36 19.76 -16.48
C LEU A 58 15.52 19.71 -17.76
N GLN A 59 14.65 18.71 -17.90
CA GLN A 59 13.76 18.59 -19.06
C GLN A 59 12.65 19.65 -19.03
N ALA A 60 12.04 19.91 -17.87
CA ALA A 60 11.00 20.91 -17.71
C ALA A 60 11.53 22.33 -18.00
N SER A 61 12.74 22.65 -17.52
CA SER A 61 13.40 23.94 -17.78
C SER A 61 13.93 24.11 -19.21
N ALA A 62 14.18 23.02 -19.94
CA ALA A 62 14.60 23.05 -21.33
C ALA A 62 13.44 23.21 -22.33
N SER A 63 12.21 22.91 -21.91
CA SER A 63 11.03 22.93 -22.77
C SER A 63 10.44 24.34 -22.87
N THR A 64 10.92 25.13 -23.84
CA THR A 64 10.40 26.48 -24.12
C THR A 64 9.07 26.47 -24.89
N THR A 65 8.64 25.32 -25.40
CA THR A 65 7.48 25.21 -26.29
C THR A 65 6.64 24.01 -25.92
N SER A 66 5.52 24.26 -25.23
CA SER A 66 4.37 23.39 -24.99
C SER A 66 4.32 22.12 -25.86
N LYS A 67 4.97 21.06 -25.42
CA LYS A 67 4.68 19.68 -25.82
C LYS A 67 4.67 18.85 -24.55
N THR A 68 3.61 18.07 -24.42
CA THR A 68 3.32 17.12 -23.34
C THR A 68 4.57 16.58 -22.65
N HIS A 69 4.79 17.01 -21.41
CA HIS A 69 5.85 16.50 -20.55
C HIS A 69 5.49 15.10 -20.05
N ARG A 70 6.35 14.11 -20.31
CA ARG A 70 6.11 12.72 -19.90
C ARG A 70 6.97 12.41 -18.68
N TYR A 71 6.30 12.18 -17.55
CA TYR A 71 6.96 11.81 -16.30
C TYR A 71 7.48 10.36 -16.36
N SER A 72 8.70 10.16 -15.85
CA SER A 72 9.29 8.83 -15.62
C SER A 72 8.57 8.11 -14.47
N GLU A 73 8.71 6.79 -14.38
CA GLU A 73 8.03 6.00 -13.34
C GLU A 73 8.46 6.41 -11.93
N ALA A 74 9.76 6.61 -11.70
CA ALA A 74 10.29 7.09 -10.43
C ALA A 74 9.68 8.45 -9.99
N VAL A 75 9.44 9.37 -10.93
CA VAL A 75 8.80 10.66 -10.62
C VAL A 75 7.30 10.47 -10.29
N LYS A 76 6.62 9.53 -10.98
CA LYS A 76 5.23 9.18 -10.64
C LYS A 76 5.15 8.57 -9.24
N GLU A 77 5.99 7.58 -8.94
CA GLU A 77 6.06 6.92 -7.63
C GLU A 77 6.36 7.92 -6.52
N PHE A 78 7.37 8.78 -6.70
CA PHE A 78 7.67 9.86 -5.77
C PHE A 78 6.46 10.78 -5.55
N SER A 79 5.81 11.20 -6.64
CA SER A 79 4.66 12.11 -6.57
C SER A 79 3.47 11.48 -5.86
N VAL A 80 3.12 10.23 -6.20
CA VAL A 80 2.04 9.48 -5.57
C VAL A 80 2.34 9.28 -4.08
N THR A 81 3.57 8.91 -3.74
CA THR A 81 4.00 8.64 -2.36
C THR A 81 3.94 9.89 -1.49
N VAL A 82 4.51 11.00 -1.95
CA VAL A 82 4.50 12.26 -1.20
C VAL A 82 3.08 12.79 -1.04
N HIS A 83 2.27 12.75 -2.10
CA HIS A 83 0.86 13.15 -2.05
C HIS A 83 0.03 12.26 -1.12
N PHE A 84 0.31 10.95 -1.08
CA PHE A 84 -0.32 10.01 -0.14
C PHE A 84 0.00 10.35 1.31
N TYR A 85 1.28 10.63 1.64
CA TYR A 85 1.67 11.03 3.00
C TYR A 85 1.12 12.40 3.39
N SER A 86 1.15 13.38 2.48
CA SER A 86 0.64 14.72 2.75
C SER A 86 0.39 15.51 1.46
N PRO A 87 -0.88 15.75 1.09
CA PRO A 87 -1.22 16.62 -0.04
C PRO A 87 -0.66 18.04 0.14
N LYS A 88 -0.62 18.55 1.38
CA LYS A 88 -0.06 19.87 1.69
C LYS A 88 1.45 19.94 1.45
N ALA A 89 2.18 18.90 1.84
CA ALA A 89 3.62 18.83 1.58
C ALA A 89 3.89 18.70 0.07
N TYR A 90 3.07 17.93 -0.62
CA TYR A 90 3.13 17.83 -2.07
C TYR A 90 2.90 19.18 -2.77
N ASP A 91 1.88 19.93 -2.37
CA ASP A 91 1.59 21.26 -2.92
C ASP A 91 2.72 22.26 -2.65
N TYR A 92 3.34 22.20 -1.46
CA TYR A 92 4.54 22.97 -1.15
C TYR A 92 5.71 22.60 -2.07
N LEU A 93 6.00 21.30 -2.23
CA LEU A 93 7.09 20.82 -3.08
C LEU A 93 6.86 21.16 -4.54
N ARG A 94 5.61 21.20 -5.01
CA ARG A 94 5.26 21.61 -6.38
C ARG A 94 5.52 23.10 -6.65
N GLY A 95 5.63 23.93 -5.61
CA GLY A 95 6.12 25.30 -5.74
C GLY A 95 7.63 25.41 -5.97
N ILE A 96 8.38 24.34 -5.69
CA ILE A 96 9.85 24.29 -5.74
C ILE A 96 10.34 23.40 -6.91
N LEU A 97 9.62 22.32 -7.19
CA LEU A 97 9.94 21.28 -8.17
C LEU A 97 8.84 21.19 -9.24
N HIS A 98 9.19 20.80 -10.46
CA HIS A 98 8.28 20.56 -11.57
C HIS A 98 7.53 19.23 -11.43
N LEU A 99 6.63 19.16 -10.45
CA LEU A 99 5.83 17.99 -10.14
C LEU A 99 4.46 17.99 -10.86
N PRO A 100 3.89 16.80 -11.15
CA PRO A 100 2.60 16.67 -11.82
C PRO A 100 1.45 17.35 -11.08
N HIS A 101 0.38 17.69 -11.79
CA HIS A 101 -0.83 18.18 -11.14
C HIS A 101 -1.49 17.04 -10.32
N PRO A 102 -2.08 17.31 -9.14
CA PRO A 102 -2.78 16.28 -8.34
C PRO A 102 -3.87 15.51 -9.10
N SER A 103 -4.44 16.09 -10.18
CA SER A 103 -5.36 15.38 -11.07
C SER A 103 -4.71 14.19 -11.79
N LEU A 104 -3.44 14.31 -12.21
CA LEU A 104 -2.70 13.20 -12.82
C LEU A 104 -2.40 12.13 -11.77
N ILE A 105 -2.05 12.51 -10.55
CA ILE A 105 -1.86 11.57 -9.44
C ILE A 105 -3.13 10.74 -9.21
N ARG A 106 -4.30 11.40 -9.15
CA ARG A 106 -5.58 10.70 -9.02
C ARG A 106 -5.86 9.77 -10.20
N GLN A 107 -5.46 10.13 -11.41
CA GLN A 107 -5.61 9.26 -12.58
C GLN A 107 -4.68 8.03 -12.49
N TRP A 108 -3.43 8.20 -12.05
CA TRP A 108 -2.50 7.10 -11.84
C TRP A 108 -2.97 6.16 -10.72
N ALA A 109 -3.48 6.72 -9.61
CA ALA A 109 -4.03 5.93 -8.53
C ALA A 109 -5.33 5.19 -8.92
N ALA A 110 -6.10 5.71 -9.88
CA ALA A 110 -7.34 5.12 -10.34
C ALA A 110 -7.15 3.92 -11.30
N SER A 111 -5.92 3.48 -11.59
CA SER A 111 -5.68 2.32 -12.45
C SER A 111 -5.95 0.98 -11.76
N MET A 112 -6.08 0.96 -10.44
CA MET A 112 -6.32 -0.25 -9.67
C MET A 112 -7.82 -0.45 -9.42
N ASP A 113 -8.29 -1.67 -9.64
CA ASP A 113 -9.64 -2.05 -9.25
C ASP A 113 -9.71 -2.25 -7.73
N CYS A 114 -10.39 -1.33 -7.08
CA CYS A 114 -10.56 -1.29 -5.63
C CYS A 114 -12.03 -1.45 -5.24
N GLU A 115 -12.87 -2.08 -6.05
CA GLU A 115 -14.26 -2.38 -5.67
C GLU A 115 -14.34 -3.33 -4.45
N PRO A 116 -15.44 -3.31 -3.68
CA PRO A 116 -15.62 -4.22 -2.56
C PRO A 116 -15.52 -5.68 -3.01
N GLY A 117 -14.71 -6.46 -2.30
CA GLY A 117 -14.31 -7.81 -2.65
C GLY A 117 -12.94 -8.17 -2.11
N PHE A 118 -12.48 -9.37 -2.47
CA PHE A 118 -11.05 -9.71 -2.35
C PHE A 118 -10.27 -9.09 -3.51
N LEU A 119 -9.22 -8.35 -3.19
CA LEU A 119 -8.41 -7.58 -4.11
C LEU A 119 -7.45 -8.51 -4.86
N LYS A 120 -7.80 -8.84 -6.11
CA LYS A 120 -7.02 -9.78 -6.95
C LYS A 120 -5.61 -9.31 -7.20
N ASP A 121 -5.43 -8.01 -7.47
CA ASP A 121 -4.10 -7.43 -7.74
C ASP A 121 -3.19 -7.56 -6.52
N VAL A 122 -3.73 -7.33 -5.31
CA VAL A 122 -2.99 -7.51 -4.06
C VAL A 122 -2.63 -8.99 -3.85
N LEU A 123 -3.59 -9.90 -4.02
CA LEU A 123 -3.35 -11.35 -3.89
C LEU A 123 -2.29 -11.85 -4.89
N ASN A 124 -2.33 -11.36 -6.13
CA ASN A 124 -1.35 -11.71 -7.15
C ASN A 124 0.05 -11.18 -6.79
N LYS A 125 0.14 -9.93 -6.33
CA LYS A 125 1.41 -9.35 -5.90
C LYS A 125 1.98 -10.09 -4.69
N LEU A 126 1.14 -10.43 -3.70
CA LEU A 126 1.55 -11.24 -2.55
C LEU A 126 2.09 -12.61 -2.97
N GLY A 127 1.47 -13.28 -3.94
CA GLY A 127 1.97 -14.55 -4.48
C GLY A 127 3.32 -14.42 -5.19
N GLN A 128 3.58 -13.29 -5.86
CA GLN A 128 4.90 -13.01 -6.44
C GLN A 128 5.96 -12.81 -5.34
N GLU A 129 5.66 -11.97 -4.34
CA GLU A 129 6.58 -11.72 -3.22
C GLU A 129 6.92 -13.00 -2.43
N LEU A 130 5.95 -13.92 -2.31
CA LEU A 130 6.19 -15.22 -1.67
C LEU A 130 7.20 -16.08 -2.44
N THR A 131 7.24 -15.95 -3.77
CA THR A 131 8.19 -16.66 -4.63
C THR A 131 9.62 -16.16 -4.37
N ASP A 132 9.77 -14.86 -4.17
CA ASP A 132 11.05 -14.21 -3.89
C ASP A 132 11.50 -14.43 -2.43
N ASN A 133 10.54 -14.52 -1.50
CA ASN A 133 10.81 -14.68 -0.07
C ASN A 133 9.92 -15.75 0.58
N THR A 134 10.44 -16.97 0.63
CA THR A 134 9.73 -18.12 1.22
C THR A 134 9.46 -17.96 2.72
N ASP A 135 10.17 -17.09 3.44
CA ASP A 135 9.89 -16.84 4.86
C ASP A 135 8.52 -16.17 5.09
N MET A 136 7.92 -15.57 4.05
CA MET A 136 6.58 -14.98 4.10
C MET A 136 5.44 -16.01 4.05
N ARG A 137 5.76 -17.30 3.93
CA ARG A 137 4.77 -18.37 3.71
C ARG A 137 3.74 -18.49 4.84
N ASP A 138 4.20 -18.39 6.07
CA ASP A 138 3.39 -18.59 7.27
C ASP A 138 2.67 -17.29 7.65
N VAL A 139 1.33 -17.31 7.60
CA VAL A 139 0.51 -16.11 7.79
C VAL A 139 -0.69 -16.35 8.70
N CYS A 140 -1.20 -15.26 9.27
CA CYS A 140 -2.48 -15.19 9.95
C CYS A 140 -3.44 -14.28 9.17
N VAL A 141 -4.73 -14.60 9.18
CA VAL A 141 -5.77 -13.73 8.66
C VAL A 141 -6.41 -12.98 9.83
N MET A 142 -6.41 -11.65 9.74
CA MET A 142 -7.15 -10.77 10.63
C MET A 142 -8.39 -10.26 9.91
N PHE A 143 -9.53 -10.24 10.58
CA PHE A 143 -10.69 -9.49 10.09
C PHE A 143 -11.34 -8.69 11.20
N ASP A 144 -11.84 -7.51 10.83
CA ASP A 144 -12.57 -6.63 11.74
C ASP A 144 -13.54 -5.74 10.94
N ALA A 145 -14.62 -5.30 11.60
CA ALA A 145 -15.62 -4.44 11.01
C ALA A 145 -15.54 -3.04 11.61
N MET A 146 -15.53 -2.02 10.75
CA MET A 146 -15.61 -0.63 11.16
C MET A 146 -16.95 -0.01 10.78
N SER A 147 -17.54 0.78 11.68
CA SER A 147 -18.73 1.55 11.37
C SER A 147 -18.41 2.63 10.34
N ILE A 148 -19.26 2.73 9.31
CA ILE A 148 -19.18 3.76 8.27
C ILE A 148 -20.44 4.62 8.30
N LYS A 149 -20.31 5.87 7.85
CA LYS A 149 -21.45 6.76 7.71
C LYS A 149 -22.40 6.19 6.65
N LYS A 150 -23.66 6.00 7.02
CA LYS A 150 -24.72 5.58 6.10
C LYS A 150 -25.01 6.71 5.11
N GLU A 151 -24.47 6.60 3.91
CA GLU A 151 -24.57 7.64 2.88
C GLU A 151 -24.57 7.03 1.49
N CYS A 152 -25.39 7.59 0.59
CA CYS A 152 -25.45 7.20 -0.81
C CYS A 152 -24.79 8.30 -1.64
N VAL A 153 -23.74 7.95 -2.38
CA VAL A 153 -22.95 8.89 -3.19
C VAL A 153 -23.04 8.47 -4.65
N TYR A 154 -23.40 9.41 -5.52
CA TYR A 154 -23.38 9.19 -6.96
C TYR A 154 -21.94 9.37 -7.49
N ASP A 155 -21.42 8.34 -8.15
CA ASP A 155 -20.18 8.44 -8.90
C ASP A 155 -20.47 8.72 -10.37
N GLY A 156 -20.20 9.96 -10.80
CA GLY A 156 -20.40 10.40 -12.18
C GLY A 156 -19.46 9.73 -13.20
N LYS A 157 -18.39 9.06 -12.77
CA LYS A 157 -17.50 8.33 -13.69
C LYS A 157 -18.06 6.96 -14.05
N THR A 158 -18.53 6.21 -13.06
CA THR A 158 -19.15 4.89 -13.27
C THR A 158 -20.64 4.98 -13.60
N GLY A 159 -21.27 6.14 -13.38
CA GLY A 159 -22.70 6.35 -13.54
C GLY A 159 -23.53 5.59 -12.50
N SER A 160 -22.92 5.21 -11.38
CA SER A 160 -23.50 4.31 -10.39
C SER A 160 -23.61 4.96 -9.01
N PHE A 161 -24.50 4.42 -8.17
CA PHE A 161 -24.61 4.83 -6.78
C PHE A 161 -23.77 3.90 -5.89
N ALA A 162 -22.92 4.51 -5.06
CA ALA A 162 -22.12 3.87 -4.02
C ALA A 162 -22.79 4.06 -2.65
N GLY A 163 -22.56 3.13 -1.72
CA GLY A 163 -23.08 3.18 -0.34
C GLY A 163 -24.03 2.04 0.05
N GLY A 164 -24.44 1.23 -0.92
CA GLY A 164 -25.19 0.00 -0.66
C GLY A 164 -24.33 -1.10 -0.03
N VAL A 165 -24.99 -2.08 0.59
CA VAL A 165 -24.40 -3.36 0.97
C VAL A 165 -23.82 -4.01 -0.30
N ASN A 166 -22.58 -4.46 -0.19
CA ASN A 166 -21.83 -5.06 -1.28
C ASN A 166 -20.95 -6.20 -0.73
N PHE A 167 -21.37 -7.42 -1.02
CA PHE A 167 -20.60 -8.64 -0.78
C PHE A 167 -19.96 -9.17 -2.07
N ALA A 168 -19.64 -8.31 -3.03
CA ALA A 168 -19.11 -8.69 -4.33
C ALA A 168 -19.97 -9.78 -4.99
N LYS A 169 -19.37 -10.92 -5.37
CA LYS A 169 -20.01 -12.06 -6.02
C LYS A 169 -21.12 -12.75 -5.21
N TYR A 170 -21.32 -12.41 -3.93
CA TYR A 170 -22.32 -13.05 -3.08
C TYR A 170 -23.66 -12.32 -3.02
N MET A 171 -23.77 -11.09 -3.55
CA MET A 171 -25.05 -10.39 -3.67
C MET A 171 -25.06 -9.37 -4.81
N ASP A 172 -26.08 -9.46 -5.67
CA ASP A 172 -26.32 -8.49 -6.74
C ASP A 172 -27.19 -7.29 -6.29
N SER A 173 -27.90 -7.38 -5.16
CA SER A 173 -28.84 -6.34 -4.73
C SER A 173 -28.22 -5.33 -3.75
N LYS A 174 -27.92 -4.13 -4.24
CA LYS A 174 -27.49 -2.97 -3.44
C LYS A 174 -28.65 -2.24 -2.72
N SER A 175 -29.79 -2.91 -2.49
CA SER A 175 -31.03 -2.24 -2.05
C SER A 175 -30.95 -1.70 -0.63
N GLU A 176 -30.10 -2.30 0.21
CA GLU A 176 -29.89 -1.81 1.57
C GLU A 176 -28.60 -1.00 1.67
N MET A 177 -28.62 0.05 2.47
CA MET A 177 -27.44 0.87 2.73
C MET A 177 -26.51 0.20 3.73
N ALA A 178 -25.21 0.23 3.45
CA ALA A 178 -24.20 -0.29 4.35
C ALA A 178 -24.01 0.62 5.58
N THR A 179 -23.74 0.00 6.73
CA THR A 179 -23.43 0.67 8.00
C THR A 179 -22.04 0.29 8.51
N GLU A 180 -21.45 -0.77 7.97
CA GLU A 180 -20.13 -1.26 8.34
C GLU A 180 -19.31 -1.62 7.10
N ALA A 181 -18.00 -1.47 7.20
CA ALA A 181 -17.04 -2.06 6.27
C ALA A 181 -16.24 -3.15 7.00
N LEU A 182 -16.33 -4.39 6.51
CA LEU A 182 -15.59 -5.54 7.00
C LEU A 182 -14.29 -5.66 6.22
N PHE A 183 -13.15 -5.60 6.89
CA PHE A 183 -11.83 -5.71 6.28
C PHE A 183 -11.17 -7.05 6.58
N PHE A 184 -10.39 -7.55 5.62
CA PHE A 184 -9.52 -8.71 5.74
C PHE A 184 -8.07 -8.29 5.50
N MET A 185 -7.20 -8.65 6.42
CA MET A 185 -5.78 -8.35 6.39
C MET A 185 -4.98 -9.63 6.60
N VAL A 186 -3.95 -9.83 5.78
CA VAL A 186 -2.97 -10.89 5.97
C VAL A 186 -1.83 -10.33 6.79
N VAL A 187 -1.35 -11.11 7.76
CA VAL A 187 -0.24 -10.74 8.65
C VAL A 187 0.79 -11.84 8.64
N GLY A 188 2.03 -11.48 8.34
CA GLY A 188 3.16 -12.42 8.39
C GLY A 188 3.44 -12.86 9.82
N VAL A 189 3.60 -14.17 10.02
CA VAL A 189 4.13 -14.69 11.29
C VAL A 189 5.64 -14.40 11.39
N LYS A 190 6.33 -14.50 10.25
CA LYS A 190 7.72 -14.09 10.08
C LYS A 190 7.79 -12.83 9.24
N GLY A 191 8.69 -11.94 9.62
CA GLY A 191 8.80 -10.59 9.05
C GLY A 191 7.67 -9.69 9.54
N ARG A 192 7.99 -8.45 9.90
CA ARG A 192 7.00 -7.49 10.40
C ARG A 192 6.25 -6.85 9.23
N TRP A 193 5.32 -7.59 8.62
CA TRP A 193 4.53 -7.10 7.51
C TRP A 193 3.06 -7.49 7.64
N LYS A 194 2.20 -6.67 7.05
CA LYS A 194 0.76 -6.89 6.97
C LYS A 194 0.20 -6.18 5.76
N MET A 195 -0.84 -6.74 5.15
CA MET A 195 -1.45 -6.17 3.94
C MET A 195 -2.95 -6.40 3.93
N PRO A 196 -3.80 -5.37 3.82
CA PRO A 196 -5.22 -5.56 3.54
C PRO A 196 -5.38 -6.17 2.14
N PHE A 197 -6.16 -7.25 2.04
CA PHE A 197 -6.35 -7.95 0.77
C PHE A 197 -7.83 -8.14 0.42
N GLY A 198 -8.75 -7.65 1.25
CA GLY A 198 -10.16 -7.64 0.91
C GLY A 198 -10.97 -6.75 1.84
N TYR A 199 -12.07 -6.22 1.32
CA TYR A 199 -13.04 -5.50 2.12
C TYR A 199 -14.45 -5.63 1.55
N PHE A 200 -15.45 -5.58 2.42
CA PHE A 200 -16.85 -5.75 2.04
C PHE A 200 -17.72 -4.73 2.76
N LEU A 201 -18.77 -4.25 2.10
CA LEU A 201 -19.71 -3.29 2.68
C LEU A 201 -20.94 -4.05 3.16
N ARG A 202 -21.32 -3.88 4.42
CA ARG A 202 -22.41 -4.66 5.02
C ARG A 202 -23.28 -3.87 5.96
N LYS A 203 -24.36 -4.51 6.35
CA LYS A 203 -25.18 -4.16 7.51
C LYS A 203 -24.98 -5.24 8.58
N ALA A 204 -25.02 -4.85 9.86
CA ALA A 204 -24.80 -5.77 10.97
C ALA A 204 -25.79 -6.96 10.92
N GLY A 205 -25.30 -8.18 11.12
CA GLY A 205 -26.12 -9.40 11.27
C GLY A 205 -25.97 -10.53 10.23
N GLY A 206 -24.88 -10.62 9.46
CA GLY A 206 -24.75 -11.58 8.36
C GLY A 206 -24.08 -12.92 8.70
N GLU A 207 -24.73 -14.05 8.34
CA GLU A 207 -24.12 -15.40 8.34
C GLU A 207 -23.04 -15.57 7.27
N MET A 208 -23.08 -14.73 6.22
CA MET A 208 -22.12 -14.75 5.10
C MET A 208 -20.66 -14.54 5.51
N GLN A 209 -20.40 -13.93 6.67
CA GLN A 209 -19.03 -13.69 7.13
C GLN A 209 -18.26 -14.99 7.36
N GLY A 210 -18.92 -16.07 7.80
CA GLY A 210 -18.27 -17.37 7.90
C GLY A 210 -17.80 -17.90 6.55
N GLN A 211 -18.59 -17.68 5.49
CA GLN A 211 -18.20 -18.04 4.12
C GLN A 211 -17.02 -17.19 3.65
N LEU A 212 -17.06 -15.88 3.88
CA LEU A 212 -15.94 -14.98 3.54
C LEU A 212 -14.63 -15.38 4.24
N VAL A 213 -14.69 -15.83 5.49
CA VAL A 213 -13.51 -16.33 6.20
C VAL A 213 -12.96 -17.59 5.52
N LYS A 214 -13.82 -18.53 5.12
CA LYS A 214 -13.38 -19.72 4.36
C LYS A 214 -12.72 -19.31 3.06
N ASP A 215 -13.36 -18.43 2.29
CA ASP A 215 -12.84 -17.98 1.00
C ASP A 215 -11.51 -17.22 1.15
N ALA A 216 -11.35 -16.42 2.20
CA ALA A 216 -10.10 -15.74 2.51
C ALA A 216 -8.95 -16.75 2.76
N VAL A 217 -9.23 -17.83 3.50
CA VAL A 217 -8.27 -18.90 3.77
C VAL A 217 -7.93 -19.64 2.47
N CYS A 218 -8.93 -20.03 1.68
CA CYS A 218 -8.75 -20.70 0.38
C CYS A 218 -7.91 -19.86 -0.58
N LEU A 219 -8.25 -18.59 -0.78
CA LEU A 219 -7.57 -17.69 -1.73
C LEU A 219 -6.10 -17.49 -1.38
N LEU A 220 -5.75 -17.42 -0.09
CA LEU A 220 -4.35 -17.32 0.33
C LEU A 220 -3.61 -18.65 0.12
N SER A 221 -4.26 -19.78 0.42
CA SER A 221 -3.70 -21.12 0.18
C SER A 221 -3.45 -21.38 -1.32
N GLU A 222 -4.34 -20.93 -2.21
CA GLU A 222 -4.16 -20.97 -3.67
C GLU A 222 -2.90 -20.21 -4.13
N LYS A 223 -2.51 -19.14 -3.41
CA LYS A 223 -1.28 -18.39 -3.67
C LYS A 223 -0.03 -19.00 -3.05
N GLY A 224 -0.15 -20.12 -2.32
CA GLY A 224 0.94 -20.85 -1.70
C GLY A 224 1.20 -20.51 -0.23
N PHE A 225 0.41 -19.60 0.36
CA PHE A 225 0.53 -19.27 1.78
C PHE A 225 0.00 -20.39 2.67
N ASN A 226 0.61 -20.54 3.84
CA ASN A 226 0.14 -21.41 4.91
C ASN A 226 -0.59 -20.57 5.96
N VAL A 227 -1.92 -20.62 5.95
CA VAL A 227 -2.76 -19.87 6.89
C VAL A 227 -2.84 -20.64 8.21
N ILE A 228 -2.12 -20.17 9.23
CA ILE A 228 -2.02 -20.84 10.53
C ILE A 228 -3.22 -20.51 11.41
N ALA A 229 -3.66 -19.24 11.40
CA ALA A 229 -4.74 -18.78 12.26
C ALA A 229 -5.60 -17.69 11.61
N VAL A 230 -6.84 -17.63 12.06
CA VAL A 230 -7.78 -16.53 11.84
C VAL A 230 -7.99 -15.80 13.17
N THR A 231 -8.02 -14.48 13.12
CA THR A 231 -8.09 -13.60 14.29
C THR A 231 -9.17 -12.53 14.13
N CYS A 232 -9.96 -12.29 15.18
CA CYS A 232 -11.00 -11.26 15.20
C CYS A 232 -11.34 -10.79 16.62
N ASP A 233 -12.22 -9.79 16.75
CA ASP A 233 -12.73 -9.36 18.05
C ASP A 233 -13.61 -10.44 18.73
N GLY A 234 -13.83 -10.28 20.03
CA GLY A 234 -14.62 -11.23 20.82
C GLY A 234 -16.14 -11.01 20.76
N SER A 235 -16.68 -10.39 19.71
CA SER A 235 -18.13 -10.12 19.59
C SER A 235 -18.96 -11.41 19.48
N TYR A 236 -20.24 -11.35 19.88
CA TYR A 236 -21.15 -12.50 19.80
C TYR A 236 -21.32 -13.03 18.37
N ALA A 237 -21.31 -12.13 17.38
CA ALA A 237 -21.36 -12.50 15.96
C ALA A 237 -20.13 -13.31 15.55
N ASN A 238 -18.94 -12.88 15.96
CA ASN A 238 -17.69 -13.58 15.67
C ASN A 238 -17.56 -14.91 16.43
N GLN A 239 -18.11 -15.00 17.64
CA GLN A 239 -18.23 -16.27 18.35
C GLN A 239 -19.15 -17.26 17.61
N LYS A 240 -20.31 -16.80 17.08
CA LYS A 240 -21.19 -17.64 16.25
C LYS A 240 -20.46 -18.13 14.99
N ILE A 241 -19.63 -17.30 14.37
CA ILE A 241 -18.82 -17.68 13.20
C ILE A 241 -17.80 -18.76 13.55
N ALA A 242 -17.08 -18.63 14.67
CA ALA A 242 -16.17 -19.67 15.13
C ALA A 242 -16.90 -21.02 15.28
N THR A 243 -18.09 -21.02 15.88
CA THR A 243 -18.92 -22.23 15.99
C THR A 243 -19.36 -22.78 14.64
N LEU A 244 -19.76 -21.92 13.70
CA LEU A 244 -20.14 -22.32 12.32
C LEU A 244 -18.97 -22.91 11.53
N LEU A 245 -17.74 -22.51 11.84
CA LEU A 245 -16.53 -23.08 11.23
C LEU A 245 -16.15 -24.44 11.84
N GLY A 246 -16.74 -24.81 12.98
CA GLY A 246 -16.48 -26.09 13.65
C GLY A 246 -15.61 -26.00 14.91
N CYS A 247 -15.43 -24.79 15.44
CA CYS A 247 -14.84 -24.57 16.76
C CYS A 247 -15.89 -24.76 17.87
N SER A 248 -15.43 -25.13 19.06
CA SER A 248 -16.24 -25.20 20.29
C SER A 248 -15.69 -24.22 21.30
N LEU A 249 -16.55 -23.33 21.80
CA LEU A 249 -16.20 -22.34 22.83
C LEU A 249 -16.67 -22.78 24.23
N ASP A 250 -17.11 -24.04 24.37
CA ASP A 250 -17.46 -24.60 25.66
C ASP A 250 -16.21 -24.81 26.52
N VAL A 251 -16.31 -24.46 27.80
CA VAL A 251 -15.17 -24.48 28.73
C VAL A 251 -14.65 -25.90 28.95
N ASN A 252 -15.54 -26.89 28.93
CA ASN A 252 -15.18 -28.29 29.17
C ASN A 252 -14.73 -29.03 27.90
N SER A 253 -15.00 -28.45 26.73
CA SER A 253 -14.75 -29.08 25.42
C SER A 253 -14.24 -28.06 24.40
N LEU A 254 -13.27 -27.24 24.82
CA LEU A 254 -12.72 -26.17 24.00
C LEU A 254 -12.03 -26.74 22.77
N LYS A 255 -12.49 -26.34 21.59
CA LYS A 255 -11.87 -26.64 20.29
C LYS A 255 -11.64 -25.32 19.57
N SER A 256 -10.39 -24.87 19.54
CA SER A 256 -9.99 -23.57 18.97
C SER A 256 -9.45 -23.67 17.54
N SER A 257 -9.79 -24.73 16.81
CA SER A 257 -9.36 -24.93 15.43
C SER A 257 -10.51 -25.50 14.59
N PHE A 258 -10.37 -25.35 13.28
CA PHE A 258 -11.23 -25.93 12.28
C PHE A 258 -10.39 -26.45 11.09
N PRO A 259 -10.86 -27.48 10.37
CA PRO A 259 -10.15 -27.99 9.22
C PRO A 259 -10.11 -26.94 8.11
N HIS A 260 -8.98 -26.86 7.40
CA HIS A 260 -8.83 -25.99 6.24
C HIS A 260 -9.91 -26.37 5.18
N PRO A 261 -10.63 -25.40 4.59
CA PRO A 261 -11.79 -25.71 3.75
C PRO A 261 -11.47 -26.61 2.54
N ASP A 262 -10.28 -26.45 1.94
CA ASP A 262 -9.85 -27.26 0.79
C ASP A 262 -8.90 -28.43 1.14
N ASP A 263 -8.44 -28.52 2.39
CA ASP A 263 -7.45 -29.52 2.81
C ASP A 263 -7.75 -30.00 4.24
N PRO A 264 -8.62 -31.00 4.41
CA PRO A 264 -9.04 -31.47 5.73
C PRO A 264 -7.91 -32.00 6.62
N CYS A 265 -6.72 -32.24 6.07
CA CYS A 265 -5.54 -32.67 6.82
C CYS A 265 -4.83 -31.50 7.52
N LYS A 266 -5.14 -30.25 7.16
CA LYS A 266 -4.61 -29.05 7.79
C LYS A 266 -5.64 -28.44 8.72
N GLU A 267 -5.18 -27.98 9.87
CA GLU A 267 -5.99 -27.26 10.84
C GLU A 267 -5.63 -25.77 10.83
N VAL A 268 -6.66 -24.93 10.92
CA VAL A 268 -6.53 -23.48 11.05
C VAL A 268 -7.07 -23.10 12.44
N PHE A 269 -6.26 -22.38 13.22
CA PHE A 269 -6.66 -21.93 14.54
C PHE A 269 -7.60 -20.72 14.45
N PHE A 270 -8.59 -20.64 15.33
CA PHE A 270 -9.47 -19.48 15.47
C PHE A 270 -9.18 -18.80 16.81
N LEU A 271 -8.66 -17.57 16.74
CA LEU A 271 -8.18 -16.81 17.89
C LEU A 271 -8.97 -15.52 18.04
N PHE A 272 -9.22 -15.12 19.28
CA PHE A 272 -9.82 -13.82 19.58
C PHE A 272 -8.75 -12.83 20.03
N ASP A 273 -8.98 -11.54 19.77
CA ASP A 273 -8.12 -10.47 20.27
C ASP A 273 -8.08 -10.48 21.80
N ALA A 274 -6.92 -10.86 22.34
CA ALA A 274 -6.66 -10.90 23.77
C ALA A 274 -6.88 -9.54 24.45
N CYS A 275 -6.56 -8.43 23.77
CA CYS A 275 -6.79 -7.10 24.32
C CYS A 275 -8.28 -6.81 24.47
N HIS A 276 -9.09 -7.21 23.50
CA HIS A 276 -10.55 -7.13 23.58
C HIS A 276 -11.10 -7.98 24.73
N LEU A 277 -10.64 -9.22 24.86
CA LEU A 277 -11.06 -10.11 25.95
C LEU A 277 -10.68 -9.56 27.33
N LEU A 278 -9.46 -9.04 27.50
CA LEU A 278 -9.02 -8.43 28.75
C LEU A 278 -9.83 -7.18 29.11
N LYS A 279 -10.20 -6.35 28.12
CA LYS A 279 -11.13 -5.22 28.33
C LYS A 279 -12.49 -5.70 28.83
N ASN A 280 -13.02 -6.78 28.26
CA ASN A 280 -14.29 -7.36 28.69
C ASN A 280 -14.23 -7.88 30.12
N VAL A 281 -13.15 -8.60 30.49
CA VAL A 281 -12.92 -9.07 31.86
C VAL A 281 -12.82 -7.89 32.83
N ARG A 282 -12.06 -6.85 32.49
CA ARG A 282 -11.94 -5.64 33.30
C ARG A 282 -13.29 -4.96 33.50
N ASN A 283 -14.10 -4.81 32.44
CA ASN A 283 -15.43 -4.20 32.54
C ASN A 283 -16.36 -5.05 33.43
N CYS A 284 -16.34 -6.37 33.26
CA CYS A 284 -17.09 -7.31 34.10
C CYS A 284 -16.70 -7.20 35.58
N ILE A 285 -15.40 -7.11 35.90
CA ILE A 285 -14.93 -6.86 37.28
C ILE A 285 -15.39 -5.50 37.78
N GLY A 286 -15.35 -4.45 36.94
CA GLY A 286 -15.82 -3.12 37.31
C GLY A 286 -17.31 -3.09 37.68
N ASP A 287 -18.13 -3.79 36.89
CA ASP A 287 -19.59 -3.82 37.06
C ASP A 287 -20.01 -4.74 38.20
N LEU A 288 -19.45 -5.96 38.27
CA LEU A 288 -19.86 -6.99 39.22
C LEU A 288 -19.09 -6.96 40.54
N LYS A 289 -17.93 -6.28 40.59
CA LYS A 289 -17.00 -6.13 41.72
C LYS A 289 -16.40 -7.43 42.29
N ILE A 290 -17.03 -8.58 42.07
CA ILE A 290 -16.62 -9.89 42.56
C ILE A 290 -16.87 -10.92 41.46
N LEU A 291 -15.81 -11.66 41.08
CA LEU A 291 -15.94 -12.85 40.22
C LEU A 291 -16.08 -14.08 41.12
N LYS A 292 -17.19 -14.81 40.98
CA LYS A 292 -17.38 -16.11 41.65
C LYS A 292 -17.10 -17.23 40.66
N GLN A 293 -16.38 -18.24 41.11
CA GLN A 293 -16.21 -19.47 40.34
C GLN A 293 -17.60 -20.12 40.15
N ARG A 294 -17.90 -20.56 38.92
CA ARG A 294 -19.14 -21.29 38.64
C ARG A 294 -19.10 -22.58 39.48
N PRO A 295 -20.12 -22.87 40.31
CA PRO A 295 -20.14 -24.11 41.07
C PRO A 295 -20.12 -25.28 40.08
N THR A 296 -19.10 -26.12 40.20
CA THR A 296 -18.99 -27.38 39.47
C THR A 296 -19.97 -28.36 40.11
N ASN A 297 -21.06 -28.67 39.41
CA ASN A 297 -21.93 -29.81 39.72
C ASN A 297 -21.45 -31.03 38.95
#